data_AF-A0A956CKR6-F1
#
_entry.id   AF-A0A956CKR6-F1
#
_cell.length_a   1.000
_cell.length_b   1.000
_cell.length_c   1.000
_cell.angle_alpha   90.00
_cell.angle_beta   90.00
_cell.angle_gamma   90.00
#
_symmetry.space_group_name_H-M   'P 1'
#
loop_
_entity.id
_entity.type
_entity.pdbx_description
1 polymer ?
#
loop_
_entity_poly.entity_id
_entity_poly.type
_entity_poly.pdbx_seq_one_letter_code
_entity_poly.pdbx_strand_id
1 'polypeptide(L)'
;EVPRASYPEGRAGYHKWRTDLMRKHAALAGELLTAAGYGEEVVARTRSLIEKRALRSDPDAQALEDAACLVFLELDCAEFVAKHDDDDKILGILRKTWSKMSDAARSLATTVPLVGRGAELLARALEGE
;
A
#
# COMPACT_ATOMS: atom_id res chain seq x y z
N GLU A 1 -2.87 17.65 -8.38
CA GLU A 1 -3.62 16.41 -8.08
C GLU A 1 -4.33 15.90 -9.34
N VAL A 2 -4.64 14.60 -9.46
CA VAL A 2 -5.53 14.06 -10.51
C VAL A 2 -6.76 13.46 -9.81
N PRO A 3 -7.93 14.12 -9.85
CA PRO A 3 -9.11 13.68 -9.10
C PRO A 3 -9.60 12.29 -9.50
N ARG A 4 -10.05 11.46 -8.55
CA ARG A 4 -10.67 10.14 -8.84
C ARG A 4 -11.84 10.26 -9.82
N ALA A 5 -12.62 11.35 -9.75
CA ALA A 5 -13.77 11.59 -10.60
C ALA A 5 -13.43 11.80 -12.08
N SER A 6 -12.15 12.00 -12.45
CA SER A 6 -11.74 12.13 -13.85
C SER A 6 -11.59 10.78 -14.58
N TYR A 7 -11.92 9.67 -13.92
CA TYR A 7 -11.86 8.31 -14.47
C TYR A 7 -13.22 7.62 -14.34
N PRO A 8 -13.56 6.66 -15.23
CA PRO A 8 -14.81 5.93 -15.15
C PRO A 8 -15.07 5.33 -13.76
N GLU A 9 -16.35 5.18 -13.41
CA GLU A 9 -16.73 4.51 -12.16
C GLU A 9 -16.37 3.02 -12.17
N GLY A 10 -16.48 2.41 -11.00
CA GLY A 10 -16.20 0.99 -10.81
C GLY A 10 -14.71 0.64 -10.71
N ARG A 11 -14.48 -0.67 -10.60
CA ARG A 11 -13.17 -1.26 -10.25
C ARG A 11 -12.10 -1.00 -11.31
N ALA A 12 -12.45 -1.12 -12.58
CA ALA A 12 -11.50 -0.92 -13.68
C ALA A 12 -11.00 0.53 -13.74
N GLY A 13 -11.91 1.51 -13.65
CA GLY A 13 -11.55 2.92 -13.63
C GLY A 13 -10.72 3.31 -12.41
N TYR A 14 -11.02 2.75 -11.23
CA TYR A 14 -10.21 2.93 -10.02
C TYR A 14 -8.77 2.40 -10.19
N HIS A 15 -8.60 1.19 -10.72
CA HIS A 15 -7.27 0.61 -10.94
C HIS A 15 -6.46 1.41 -11.97
N LYS A 16 -7.11 1.88 -13.03
CA LYS A 16 -6.47 2.74 -14.03
C LYS A 16 -6.01 4.06 -13.40
N TRP A 17 -6.90 4.76 -12.68
CA TRP A 17 -6.58 6.00 -11.98
C TRP A 17 -5.37 5.83 -11.05
N ARG A 18 -5.39 4.79 -10.20
CA ARG A 18 -4.30 4.51 -9.26
C ARG A 18 -2.97 4.24 -9.98
N THR A 19 -3.01 3.51 -11.10
CA THR A 19 -1.81 3.18 -11.89
C THR A 19 -1.23 4.43 -12.57
N ASP A 20 -2.08 5.28 -13.14
CA ASP A 20 -1.66 6.51 -13.78
C ASP A 20 -1.09 7.51 -12.77
N LEU A 21 -1.71 7.63 -11.58
CA LEU A 21 -1.18 8.45 -10.48
C LEU A 21 0.20 7.98 -10.03
N MET A 22 0.38 6.68 -9.83
CA MET A 22 1.67 6.10 -9.45
C MET A 22 2.78 6.47 -10.45
N ARG A 23 2.53 6.29 -11.75
CA ARG A 23 3.47 6.66 -12.83
C ARG A 23 3.76 8.15 -12.85
N LYS A 24 2.72 8.99 -12.68
CA LYS A 24 2.88 10.44 -12.61
C LYS A 24 3.77 10.86 -11.44
N HIS A 25 3.59 10.27 -10.26
CA HIS A 25 4.39 10.58 -9.09
C HIS A 25 5.83 10.08 -9.22
N ALA A 26 6.06 8.92 -9.84
CA ALA A 26 7.40 8.45 -10.16
C ALA A 26 8.11 9.40 -11.15
N ALA A 27 7.42 9.82 -12.21
CA ALA A 27 7.95 10.77 -13.18
C ALA A 27 8.37 12.08 -12.51
N LEU A 28 7.46 12.68 -11.74
CA LEU A 28 7.68 13.93 -10.99
C LEU A 28 8.83 13.82 -9.98
N ALA A 29 8.88 12.74 -9.19
CA ALA A 29 9.98 12.53 -8.25
C ALA A 29 11.33 12.46 -8.97
N GLY A 30 11.39 11.79 -10.12
CA GLY A 30 12.61 11.75 -10.92
C GLY A 30 13.00 13.10 -11.49
N GLU A 31 12.04 13.90 -11.98
CA GLU A 31 12.30 15.27 -12.46
C GLU A 31 12.88 16.15 -11.35
N LEU A 32 12.30 16.08 -10.14
CA LEU A 32 12.78 16.83 -8.98
C LEU A 32 14.18 16.40 -8.54
N LEU A 33 14.45 15.09 -8.51
CA LEU A 33 15.77 14.57 -8.16
C LEU A 33 16.83 14.96 -9.19
N THR A 34 16.52 14.87 -10.49
CA THR A 34 17.42 15.35 -11.54
C THR A 34 17.68 16.86 -11.40
N ALA A 35 16.65 17.67 -11.17
CA ALA A 35 16.79 19.11 -10.97
C ALA A 35 17.63 19.46 -9.72
N ALA A 36 17.59 18.61 -8.69
CA ALA A 36 18.43 18.73 -7.49
C ALA A 36 19.86 18.19 -7.67
N GLY A 37 20.22 17.66 -8.85
CA GLY A 37 21.57 17.20 -9.17
C GLY A 37 21.88 15.74 -8.78
N TYR A 38 20.87 14.93 -8.46
CA TYR A 38 21.06 13.50 -8.23
C TYR A 38 21.36 12.74 -9.53
N GLY A 39 22.24 11.75 -9.44
CA GLY A 39 22.61 10.89 -10.57
C GLY A 39 21.48 9.98 -11.05
N GLU A 40 21.61 9.48 -12.28
CA GLU A 40 20.59 8.66 -12.96
C GLU A 40 20.22 7.39 -12.20
N GLU A 41 21.20 6.76 -11.52
CA GLU A 41 20.97 5.56 -10.71
C GLU A 41 19.96 5.82 -9.59
N VAL A 42 20.13 6.92 -8.83
CA VAL A 42 19.24 7.31 -7.74
C VAL A 42 17.85 7.64 -8.29
N VAL A 43 17.79 8.39 -9.40
CA VAL A 43 16.53 8.74 -10.07
C VAL A 43 15.77 7.48 -10.51
N ALA A 44 16.46 6.54 -11.15
CA ALA A 44 15.88 5.28 -11.59
C ALA A 44 15.42 4.42 -10.41
N ARG A 45 16.22 4.36 -9.33
CA ARG A 45 15.89 3.64 -8.10
C ARG A 45 14.61 4.18 -7.47
N THR A 46 14.52 5.49 -7.23
CA THR A 46 13.34 6.13 -6.65
C THR A 46 12.10 5.90 -7.50
N ARG A 47 12.20 6.03 -8.82
CA ARG A 47 11.10 5.73 -9.75
C ARG A 47 10.60 4.29 -9.61
N SER A 48 11.53 3.33 -9.57
CA SER A 48 11.19 1.91 -9.42
C SER A 48 10.45 1.62 -8.11
N LEU A 49 10.87 2.25 -7.01
CA LEU A 49 10.25 2.10 -5.70
C LEU A 49 8.85 2.71 -5.63
N ILE A 50 8.66 3.92 -6.16
CA ILE A 50 7.33 4.58 -6.22
C ILE A 50 6.36 3.73 -7.06
N GLU A 51 6.85 3.14 -8.15
CA GLU A 51 6.06 2.24 -9.00
C GLU A 51 5.85 0.84 -8.41
N LYS A 52 6.39 0.56 -7.21
CA LYS A 52 6.28 -0.71 -6.50
C LYS A 52 6.69 -1.91 -7.36
N ARG A 53 7.73 -1.74 -8.17
CA ARG A 53 8.27 -2.82 -9.02
C ARG A 53 9.00 -3.85 -8.15
N ALA A 54 9.02 -5.10 -8.61
CA ALA A 54 9.81 -6.18 -8.02
C ALA A 54 9.52 -6.49 -6.53
N LEU A 55 8.27 -6.27 -6.07
CA LEU A 55 7.83 -6.68 -4.73
C LEU A 55 8.17 -8.15 -4.46
N ARG A 56 8.62 -8.47 -3.24
CA ARG A 56 9.18 -9.77 -2.78
C ARG A 56 10.58 -10.13 -3.27
N SER A 57 11.01 -9.61 -4.42
CA SER A 57 12.35 -9.89 -4.96
C SER A 57 13.36 -8.79 -4.67
N ASP A 58 12.89 -7.58 -4.38
CA ASP A 58 13.72 -6.41 -4.09
C ASP A 58 13.56 -6.00 -2.62
N PRO A 59 14.65 -5.90 -1.85
CA PRO A 59 14.58 -5.67 -0.41
C PRO A 59 14.05 -4.27 -0.05
N ASP A 60 14.38 -3.21 -0.80
CA ASP A 60 13.86 -1.87 -0.47
C ASP A 60 12.40 -1.74 -0.90
N ALA A 61 12.01 -2.36 -2.03
CA ALA A 61 10.61 -2.39 -2.43
C ALA A 61 9.75 -3.16 -1.40
N GLN A 62 10.28 -4.26 -0.87
CA GLN A 62 9.63 -5.02 0.19
C GLN A 62 9.55 -4.22 1.49
N ALA A 63 10.64 -3.57 1.92
CA ALA A 63 10.64 -2.73 3.11
C ALA A 63 9.63 -1.57 3.01
N LEU A 64 9.49 -0.96 1.83
CA LEU A 64 8.53 0.11 1.60
C LEU A 64 7.07 -0.38 1.65
N GLU A 65 6.77 -1.55 1.07
CA GLU A 65 5.41 -2.12 1.15
C GLU A 65 5.10 -2.61 2.57
N ASP A 66 6.06 -3.20 3.27
CA ASP A 66 5.95 -3.60 4.68
C ASP A 66 5.59 -2.39 5.55
N ALA A 67 6.37 -1.30 5.43
CA ALA A 67 6.10 -0.05 6.14
C ALA A 67 4.71 0.50 5.81
N ALA A 68 4.31 0.51 4.54
CA ALA A 68 2.98 0.98 4.14
C ALA A 68 1.84 0.10 4.71
N CYS A 69 2.03 -1.22 4.79
CA CYS A 69 1.04 -2.13 5.37
C CYS A 69 0.93 -1.95 6.89
N LEU A 70 2.06 -1.81 7.58
CA LEU A 70 2.09 -1.58 9.02
C LEU A 70 1.45 -0.23 9.40
N VAL A 71 1.76 0.84 8.66
CA VAL A 71 1.12 2.16 8.84
C VAL A 71 -0.39 2.06 8.63
N PHE A 72 -0.85 1.35 7.60
CA PHE A 72 -2.29 1.13 7.39
C PHE A 72 -2.92 0.41 8.58
N LEU A 73 -2.29 -0.66 9.08
CA LEU A 73 -2.82 -1.39 10.24
C LEU A 73 -2.88 -0.50 11.48
N GLU A 74 -1.82 0.25 11.77
CA GLU A 74 -1.70 1.03 12.99
C GLU A 74 -2.58 2.29 12.99
N LEU A 75 -2.56 3.05 11.89
CA LEU A 75 -3.12 4.40 11.87
C LEU A 75 -4.45 4.49 11.13
N ASP A 76 -4.63 3.73 10.05
CA ASP A 76 -5.77 3.89 9.15
C ASP A 76 -6.86 2.85 9.34
N CYS A 77 -6.51 1.65 9.84
CA CYS A 77 -7.39 0.48 9.84
C CYS A 77 -8.69 0.72 10.62
N ALA A 78 -8.62 1.33 11.79
CA ALA A 78 -9.79 1.61 12.61
C ALA A 78 -10.80 2.52 11.89
N GLU A 79 -10.31 3.61 11.27
CA GLU A 79 -11.16 4.53 10.52
C GLU A 79 -11.67 3.88 9.22
N PHE A 80 -10.83 3.11 8.53
CA PHE A 80 -11.19 2.37 7.34
C PHE A 80 -12.35 1.39 7.61
N VAL A 81 -12.27 0.63 8.71
CA VAL A 81 -13.31 -0.29 9.15
C VAL A 81 -14.59 0.45 9.54
N ALA A 82 -14.49 1.59 10.23
CA ALA A 82 -15.65 2.39 10.62
C ALA A 82 -16.42 2.97 9.40
N LYS A 83 -15.75 3.18 8.27
CA LYS A 83 -16.35 3.69 7.03
C LYS A 83 -16.92 2.60 6.10
N HIS A 84 -16.82 1.34 6.48
CA HIS A 84 -17.23 0.21 5.65
C HIS A 84 -18.06 -0.81 6.44
N ASP A 85 -19.28 -1.06 5.95
CA ASP A 85 -20.20 -2.00 6.61
C ASP A 85 -20.06 -3.43 6.09
N ASP A 86 -19.40 -3.61 4.94
CA ASP A 86 -19.19 -4.90 4.29
C ASP A 86 -17.94 -5.60 4.86
N ASP A 87 -18.17 -6.51 5.80
CA ASP A 87 -17.14 -7.35 6.42
C ASP A 87 -16.34 -8.16 5.39
N ASP A 88 -16.97 -8.73 4.37
CA ASP A 88 -16.29 -9.56 3.38
C ASP A 88 -15.31 -8.74 2.54
N LYS A 89 -15.70 -7.51 2.20
CA LYS A 89 -14.81 -6.55 1.54
C LYS A 89 -13.63 -6.19 2.44
N ILE A 90 -13.87 -5.93 3.73
CA ILE A 90 -12.80 -5.59 4.68
C ILE A 90 -11.84 -6.77 4.84
N LEU A 91 -12.35 -7.98 5.09
CA LEU A 91 -11.55 -9.20 5.17
C LEU A 91 -10.72 -9.40 3.90
N GLY A 92 -11.33 -9.18 2.74
CA GLY A 92 -10.64 -9.24 1.44
C GLY A 92 -9.55 -8.18 1.27
N ILE A 93 -9.55 -7.09 2.03
CA ILE A 93 -8.49 -6.07 2.04
C ILE A 93 -7.42 -6.44 3.06
N LEU A 94 -7.80 -6.82 4.28
CA LEU A 94 -6.87 -7.27 5.31
C LEU A 94 -6.02 -8.46 4.85
N ARG A 95 -6.62 -9.47 4.20
CA ARG A 95 -5.90 -10.59 3.58
C ARG A 95 -4.92 -10.13 2.49
N LYS A 96 -5.30 -9.12 1.69
CA LYS A 96 -4.41 -8.58 0.65
C LYS A 96 -3.26 -7.80 1.28
N THR A 97 -3.51 -7.00 2.31
CA THR A 97 -2.48 -6.31 3.09
C THR A 97 -1.49 -7.32 3.66
N TRP A 98 -1.99 -8.35 4.35
CA TRP A 98 -1.18 -9.41 4.92
C TRP A 98 -0.36 -10.17 3.88
N SER A 99 -0.98 -10.54 2.76
CA SER A 99 -0.29 -11.33 1.73
C SER A 99 0.98 -10.66 1.22
N LYS A 100 1.01 -9.33 1.14
CA LYS A 100 2.15 -8.57 0.60
C LYS A 100 3.29 -8.36 1.59
N MET A 101 3.02 -8.49 2.89
CA MET A 101 4.02 -8.32 3.92
C MET A 101 5.04 -9.46 3.92
N SER A 102 6.29 -9.14 4.24
CA SER A 102 7.31 -10.13 4.60
C SER A 102 6.98 -10.81 5.93
N ASP A 103 7.65 -11.92 6.24
CA ASP A 103 7.50 -12.62 7.53
C ASP A 103 7.88 -11.71 8.72
N ALA A 104 8.89 -10.86 8.54
CA ALA A 104 9.30 -9.89 9.56
C ALA A 104 8.19 -8.86 9.81
N ALA A 105 7.57 -8.33 8.76
CA ALA A 105 6.46 -7.39 8.88
C ALA A 105 5.19 -8.04 9.43
N ARG A 106 4.90 -9.31 9.09
CA ARG A 106 3.81 -10.08 9.70
C ARG A 106 4.03 -10.26 11.21
N SER A 107 5.26 -10.58 11.62
CA SER A 107 5.62 -10.65 13.03
C SER A 107 5.38 -9.31 13.74
N LEU A 108 5.86 -8.19 13.16
CA LEU A 108 5.59 -6.85 13.70
C LEU A 108 4.09 -6.50 13.73
N ALA A 109 3.32 -6.91 12.73
CA ALA A 109 1.89 -6.64 12.66
C ALA A 109 1.12 -7.26 13.85
N THR A 110 1.60 -8.37 14.43
CA THR A 110 1.00 -8.95 15.65
C THR A 110 1.20 -8.08 16.90
N THR A 111 2.15 -7.14 16.85
CA THR A 111 2.44 -6.21 17.94
C THR A 111 1.76 -4.85 17.78
N VAL A 112 1.18 -4.59 16.60
CA VAL A 112 0.46 -3.34 16.31
C VAL A 112 -0.81 -3.28 17.17
N PRO A 113 -1.05 -2.20 17.92
CA PRO A 113 -2.20 -2.07 18.80
C PRO A 113 -3.47 -1.81 17.99
N LEU A 114 -4.07 -2.86 17.44
CA LEU A 114 -5.39 -2.83 16.84
C LEU A 114 -6.46 -2.90 17.93
N VAL A 115 -7.47 -2.04 17.84
CA VAL A 115 -8.59 -2.00 18.81
C VAL A 115 -9.94 -2.18 18.12
N GLY A 116 -10.89 -2.78 18.84
CA GLY A 116 -12.27 -2.98 18.39
C GLY A 116 -12.40 -3.85 17.14
N ARG A 117 -13.37 -3.51 16.28
CA ARG A 117 -13.75 -4.28 15.07
C ARG A 117 -12.57 -4.54 14.13
N GLY A 118 -11.56 -3.66 14.08
CA GLY A 118 -10.36 -3.86 13.25
C GLY A 118 -9.51 -5.06 13.70
N ALA A 119 -9.35 -5.26 15.01
CA ALA A 119 -8.62 -6.40 15.56
C ALA A 119 -9.37 -7.72 15.31
N GLU A 120 -10.68 -7.72 15.54
CA GLU A 120 -11.56 -8.88 15.29
C GLU A 120 -11.53 -9.32 13.82
N LEU A 121 -11.62 -8.36 12.90
CA LEU A 121 -11.56 -8.63 11.47
C LEU A 121 -10.17 -9.06 11.01
N LEU A 122 -9.09 -8.55 11.61
CA LEU A 122 -7.75 -9.06 11.33
C LEU A 122 -7.62 -10.51 11.78
N ALA A 123 -8.03 -10.85 13.00
CA ALA A 123 -7.98 -12.24 13.48
C ALA A 123 -8.73 -13.20 12.53
N ARG A 124 -9.96 -12.84 12.14
CA ARG A 124 -10.76 -13.60 11.14
C ARG A 124 -10.11 -13.66 9.75
N ALA A 125 -9.38 -12.62 9.36
CA ALA A 125 -8.68 -12.60 8.07
C ALA A 125 -7.55 -13.64 8.03
N LEU A 126 -6.94 -13.94 9.19
CA LEU A 126 -5.81 -14.84 9.37
C LEU A 126 -6.20 -16.28 9.76
N GLU A 127 -7.47 -16.54 10.07
CA GLU A 127 -7.96 -17.90 10.29
C GLU A 127 -7.75 -18.75 9.02
N GLY A 128 -6.86 -19.74 9.11
CA GLY A 128 -6.54 -20.68 8.03
C GLY A 128 -5.31 -20.35 7.18
N GLU A 129 -4.51 -19.35 7.57
CA GLU A 129 -3.12 -19.19 7.08
C GLU A 129 -2.12 -20.10 7.81
#